data_AF-A0A942CUE4-F1
#
_entry.id   AF-A0A942CUE4-F1
#
_cell.length_a   1.000
_cell.length_b   1.000
_cell.length_c   1.000
_cell.angle_alpha   90.00
_cell.angle_beta   90.00
_cell.angle_gamma   90.00
#
_symmetry.space_group_name_H-M   'P 1'
#
loop_
_entity.id
_entity.type
_entity.pdbx_description
1 polymer ?
#
loop_
_entity_poly.entity_id
_entity_poly.type
_entity_poly.pdbx_seq_one_letter_code
_entity_poly.pdbx_strand_id
1 'polypeptide(L)' 'MKPQPAREPLHEEQPQSACQAVSPMDEPCDETAIAFCDRCERWFCIAHFEDEEWHACGVEPGEEGGEG' A
#
# COMPACT_ATOMS: atom_id res chain seq x y z
N MET A 1 -40.26 -10.43 25.41
CA MET A 1 -38.92 -9.79 25.44
C MET A 1 -37.85 -10.85 25.33
N LYS A 2 -37.18 -10.92 24.17
CA LYS A 2 -35.72 -10.99 24.09
C LYS A 2 -35.34 -10.20 22.84
N PRO A 3 -35.01 -8.90 22.97
CA PRO A 3 -34.43 -8.17 21.84
C PRO A 3 -33.18 -8.93 21.44
N GLN A 4 -33.13 -9.31 20.17
CA GLN A 4 -31.89 -9.69 19.54
C GLN A 4 -30.84 -8.61 19.88
N PRO A 5 -29.70 -8.98 20.48
CA PRO A 5 -28.66 -8.01 20.80
C PRO A 5 -28.19 -7.39 19.48
N ALA A 6 -27.81 -6.12 19.53
CA ALA A 6 -27.07 -5.45 18.48
C ALA A 6 -25.82 -6.28 18.17
N ARG A 7 -25.94 -7.16 17.18
CA ARG A 7 -24.86 -7.96 16.65
C ARG A 7 -24.51 -7.31 15.33
N GLU A 8 -23.39 -6.68 15.09
CA GLU A 8 -22.08 -6.49 15.70
C GLU A 8 -21.52 -5.28 14.88
N PRO A 9 -20.49 -4.51 15.28
CA PRO A 9 -19.72 -3.76 14.28
C PRO A 9 -18.89 -4.77 13.45
N LEU A 10 -19.52 -5.74 12.77
CA LEU A 10 -18.84 -6.74 11.94
C LEU A 10 -18.70 -6.26 10.49
N HIS A 11 -18.21 -5.05 10.36
CA HIS A 11 -17.11 -4.83 9.46
C HIS A 11 -16.43 -3.65 10.12
N GLU A 12 -15.46 -3.94 10.98
CA GLU A 12 -14.19 -3.25 10.84
C GLU A 12 -13.97 -3.20 9.33
N GLU A 13 -14.31 -2.07 8.73
CA GLU A 13 -13.73 -1.65 7.47
C GLU A 13 -12.26 -1.78 7.78
N GLN A 14 -11.69 -2.97 7.54
CA GLN A 14 -10.27 -3.22 7.61
C GLN A 14 -9.72 -2.02 6.90
N PRO A 15 -9.07 -1.07 7.62
CA PRO A 15 -8.85 0.25 7.07
C PRO A 15 -8.11 -0.04 5.79
N GLN A 16 -8.82 0.13 4.68
CA GLN A 16 -8.33 -0.23 3.38
C GLN A 16 -7.12 0.67 3.27
N SER A 17 -5.94 0.10 3.49
CA SER A 17 -4.76 0.88 3.82
C SER A 17 -4.61 1.85 2.67
N ALA A 18 -4.73 3.15 2.92
CA ALA A 18 -4.63 4.11 1.85
C ALA A 18 -3.24 3.95 1.23
N CYS A 19 -3.16 4.14 -0.09
CA CYS A 19 -1.91 4.00 -0.79
C CYS A 19 -0.85 4.96 -0.20
N GLN A 20 0.20 4.38 0.38
CA GLN A 20 1.32 5.08 1.03
C GLN A 20 2.44 5.42 0.05
N ALA A 21 2.10 5.53 -1.23
CA ALA A 21 3.02 5.91 -2.27
C ALA A 21 3.55 7.34 -2.05
N VAL A 22 4.84 7.53 -2.28
CA VAL A 22 5.49 8.83 -2.02
C VAL A 22 5.48 9.66 -3.30
N SER A 23 4.37 10.36 -3.52
CA SER A 23 4.31 11.70 -4.12
C SER A 23 5.58 12.56 -4.09
N PRO A 24 6.41 12.79 -5.14
CA PRO A 24 7.26 13.98 -5.12
C PRO A 24 6.43 15.27 -5.20
N MET A 25 5.15 15.19 -5.58
CA MET A 25 4.18 16.31 -5.62
C MET A 25 3.23 16.41 -4.41
N ASP A 26 3.39 15.57 -3.37
CA ASP A 26 2.61 15.64 -2.11
C ASP A 26 1.08 15.42 -2.24
N GLU A 27 0.57 14.94 -3.38
CA GLU A 27 -0.83 14.51 -3.46
C GLU A 27 -1.00 13.12 -2.83
N PRO A 28 -1.77 12.99 -1.73
CA PRO A 28 -2.05 11.69 -1.14
C PRO A 28 -2.92 10.86 -2.09
N CYS A 29 -2.57 9.59 -2.24
CA CYS A 29 -3.40 8.67 -3.01
C CYS A 29 -4.46 8.06 -2.10
N ASP A 30 -5.72 8.48 -2.29
CA ASP A 30 -6.87 7.92 -1.57
C ASP A 30 -7.35 6.55 -2.12
N GLU A 31 -6.61 5.95 -3.07
CA GLU A 31 -6.94 4.59 -3.52
C GLU A 31 -6.65 3.55 -2.44
N THR A 32 -7.48 2.51 -2.44
CA THR A 32 -7.29 1.31 -1.65
C THR A 32 -5.98 0.63 -2.05
N ALA A 33 -5.03 0.53 -1.11
CA ALA A 33 -3.87 -0.30 -1.33
C ALA A 33 -4.25 -1.78 -1.36
N ILE A 34 -3.73 -2.49 -2.36
CA ILE A 34 -3.95 -3.93 -2.54
C ILE A 34 -2.65 -4.72 -2.57
N ALA A 35 -1.51 -4.04 -2.65
CA ALA A 35 -0.18 -4.63 -2.69
C ALA A 35 0.67 -4.09 -1.53
N PHE A 36 1.44 -4.96 -0.89
CA PHE A 36 2.40 -4.60 0.14
C PHE A 36 3.81 -4.82 -0.39
N CYS A 37 4.67 -3.82 -0.27
CA CYS A 37 6.09 -3.97 -0.54
C CYS A 37 6.83 -4.28 0.75
N ASP A 38 7.45 -5.45 0.83
CA ASP A 38 8.28 -5.87 1.97
C ASP A 38 9.60 -5.07 2.07
N ARG A 39 10.07 -4.50 0.96
CA ARG A 39 11.34 -3.74 0.90
C ARG A 39 11.25 -2.39 1.61
N CYS A 40 10.13 -1.68 1.46
CA CYS A 40 9.88 -0.40 2.11
C CYS A 40 8.77 -0.46 3.17
N GLU A 41 8.24 -1.66 3.43
CA GLU A 41 7.18 -1.95 4.40
C GLU A 41 5.95 -1.04 4.25
N ARG A 42 5.57 -0.78 3.00
CA ARG A 42 4.50 0.15 2.63
C ARG A 42 3.43 -0.51 1.77
N TRP A 43 2.21 -0.02 1.92
CA TRP A 43 1.06 -0.43 1.13
C TRP A 43 0.86 0.49 -0.08
N PHE A 44 0.60 -0.09 -1.24
CA PHE A 44 0.42 0.63 -2.51
C PHE A 44 -0.85 0.13 -3.24
N CYS A 45 -1.50 1.02 -3.99
CA CYS A 45 -2.47 0.61 -5.01
C CYS A 45 -1.74 -0.04 -6.19
N ILE A 46 -2.46 -0.73 -7.07
CA ILE A 46 -1.83 -1.43 -8.21
C ILE A 46 -1.07 -0.47 -9.12
N ALA A 47 -1.63 0.72 -9.37
CA ALA A 47 -1.01 1.75 -10.18
C ALA A 47 0.33 2.20 -9.60
N HIS A 48 0.39 2.51 -8.31
CA HIS A 48 1.63 3.00 -7.68
C HIS A 48 2.60 1.89 -7.28
N PHE A 49 2.16 0.63 -7.18
CA PHE A 49 3.07 -0.48 -6.90
C PHE A 49 3.93 -0.82 -8.12
N GLU A 50 3.36 -0.72 -9.32
CA GLU A 50 4.02 -0.97 -10.61
C GLU A 50 4.80 0.25 -11.12
N ASP A 51 4.50 1.44 -10.60
CA ASP A 51 5.14 2.69 -11.00
C ASP A 51 6.45 2.94 -10.24
N GLU A 52 7.56 3.01 -10.95
CA GLU A 52 8.89 3.23 -10.37
C GLU A 52 9.10 4.64 -9.79
N GLU A 53 8.38 5.65 -10.29
CA GLU A 53 8.45 7.03 -9.81
C GLU A 53 7.79 7.15 -8.43
N TRP A 54 6.75 6.35 -8.19
CA TRP A 54 5.99 6.31 -6.92
C TRP A 54 6.47 5.22 -5.95
N HIS A 55 7.03 4.14 -6.50
CA HIS A 55 7.55 2.99 -5.78
C HIS A 55 8.98 2.69 -6.25
N ALA A 56 9.93 3.52 -5.80
CA ALA A 56 11.37 3.36 -6.06
C ALA A 56 11.96 2.03 -5.54
N CYS A 57 11.22 1.30 -4.71
CA CYS A 57 11.56 -0.05 -4.28
C CYS A 57 11.22 -1.14 -5.29
N GLY A 58 10.48 -0.85 -6.36
CA GLY A 58 10.33 -1.75 -7.51
C GLY A 58 11.61 -1.84 -8.34
N VAL A 59 12.43 -0.80 -8.33
CA VAL A 59 13.76 -0.81 -8.93
C VAL A 59 14.71 -1.52 -7.97
N GLU A 60 15.21 -2.69 -8.35
CA GLU A 60 16.30 -3.33 -7.64
C GLU A 60 17.46 -2.34 -7.48
N PRO A 61 17.97 -2.09 -6.26
CA PRO A 61 19.16 -1.27 -6.07
C PRO A 61 20.36 -2.05 -6.65
N GLY A 62 20.58 -1.90 -7.94
CA GLY A 62 21.76 -2.35 -8.66
C GLY A 62 21.92 -3.87 -8.74
N GLU A 63 21.71 -4.41 -9.93
CA GLU A 63 22.82 -5.15 -10.54
C GLU A 63 23.96 -4.14 -10.84
N GLU A 64 24.61 -3.61 -9.80
CA GLU A 64 26.00 -3.16 -9.90
C GLU A 64 26.85 -4.39 -9.55
N GLY A 65 26.68 -5.44 -10.35
CA GLY A 65 27.51 -6.63 -10.32
C GLY A 65 28.91 -6.25 -10.79
N GLY A 66 29.91 -6.57 -9.96
CA GLY A 66 31.30 -6.22 -10.23
C GLY A 66 31.88 -6.89 -11.48
N GLU A 67 32.76 -6.14 -12.12
CA GLU A 67 33.74 -6.56 -13.12
C GLU A 67 34.84 -5.49 -13.08
N GLY A 68 36.13 -5.74 -12.93
CA GLY A 68 36.99 -6.91 -12.84
C GLY A 68 38.41 -6.36 -12.83
#